data_AF-A0A9P5XYM0-F1
#
_entry.id   AF-A0A9P5XYM0-F1
#
_cell.length_a   1.000
_cell.length_b   1.000
_cell.length_c   1.000
_cell.angle_alpha   90.00
_cell.angle_beta   90.00
_cell.angle_gamma   90.00
#
_symmetry.space_group_name_H-M   'P 1'
#
loop_
_entity.id
_entity.type
_entity.pdbx_description
1 polymer ?
#
loop_
_entity_poly.entity_id
_entity_poly.type
_entity_poly.pdbx_seq_one_letter_code
_entity_poly.pdbx_strand_id
1 'polypeptide(L)'
;MPAAHDIYAEQLRDLRRGHPLYHPEPRAEGPVEIGDVGYIKDGAFRRLFNVSRPPDDPVQRFGVPDDFVQLNLGAMDRFDAVLEPGPLHSRTISTISTEVGTPGEILPAEASFHFSCSSKRGAILMLETQMNRAEAVQSRRLEAYVIQHCRSWHGFARDLDIHIGFGDLMLVTECSKTAAWSSAVYSNNSTEFGLSFSVGMPFTTAGVAASRSLEKIGPVERRRSQKRAKDHDRPLPNDHTVFIKAYRVGIRQMYYRSLVSLFTKARASGPAERIREDRSGSSQSPSSSRSPSPPSTPSDTFVVGPYESDFYAPIALLALEMEVCSSILKIRSS
;
A
#
# COMPACT_ATOMS: atom_id res chain seq x y z
N MET A 1 7.71 3.36 15.29
CA MET A 1 8.02 2.51 14.12
C MET A 1 6.71 2.32 13.37
N PRO A 2 6.68 2.35 12.02
CA PRO A 2 5.49 1.95 11.28
C PRO A 2 5.13 0.51 11.63
N ALA A 3 3.85 0.14 11.50
CA ALA A 3 3.42 -1.22 11.74
C ALA A 3 4.00 -2.18 10.67
N ALA A 4 4.23 -3.44 11.03
CA ALA A 4 4.80 -4.41 10.09
C ALA A 4 3.97 -4.58 8.81
N HIS A 5 2.64 -4.49 8.89
CA HIS A 5 1.79 -4.57 7.71
C HIS A 5 1.97 -3.39 6.74
N ASP A 6 2.26 -2.19 7.24
CA ASP A 6 2.55 -1.03 6.39
C ASP A 6 3.88 -1.21 5.66
N ILE A 7 4.90 -1.67 6.39
CA ILE A 7 6.21 -1.97 5.81
C ILE A 7 6.07 -3.11 4.79
N TYR A 8 5.35 -4.18 5.12
CA TYR A 8 5.08 -5.29 4.21
C TYR A 8 4.46 -4.79 2.90
N ALA A 9 3.42 -3.96 2.99
CA ALA A 9 2.73 -3.44 1.82
C ALA A 9 3.58 -2.48 1.00
N GLU A 10 4.33 -1.59 1.65
CA GLU A 10 5.26 -0.67 1.01
C GLU A 10 6.35 -1.44 0.25
N GLN A 11 6.94 -2.45 0.89
CA GLN A 11 8.15 -3.14 0.40
C GLN A 11 7.85 -4.18 -0.69
N LEU A 12 6.67 -4.80 -0.69
CA LEU A 12 6.25 -5.74 -1.74
C LEU A 12 5.49 -5.10 -2.90
N ARG A 13 5.17 -3.80 -2.83
CA ARG A 13 4.48 -3.05 -3.90
C ARG A 13 5.17 -3.16 -5.26
N ASP A 14 6.49 -3.30 -5.24
CA ASP A 14 7.31 -3.38 -6.45
C ASP A 14 7.23 -4.72 -7.19
N LEU A 15 6.56 -5.72 -6.61
CA LEU A 15 6.27 -6.97 -7.30
C LEU A 15 5.18 -6.84 -8.36
N ARG A 16 4.41 -5.74 -8.35
CA ARG A 16 3.38 -5.42 -9.35
C ARG A 16 2.27 -6.45 -9.49
N ARG A 17 1.99 -7.16 -8.39
CA ARG A 17 0.93 -8.18 -8.29
C ARG A 17 -0.37 -7.65 -7.66
N GLY A 18 -0.46 -6.33 -7.46
CA GLY A 18 -1.55 -5.70 -6.71
C GLY A 18 -1.11 -5.28 -5.31
N HIS A 19 -2.08 -5.05 -4.43
CA HIS A 19 -1.84 -4.76 -3.01
C HIS A 19 -1.58 -6.07 -2.25
N PRO A 20 -0.41 -6.24 -1.63
CA PRO A 20 -0.11 -7.40 -0.80
C PRO A 20 -0.88 -7.36 0.53
N LEU A 21 -1.44 -8.50 0.96
CA LEU A 21 -2.12 -8.60 2.25
C LEU A 21 -1.19 -9.26 3.27
N TYR A 22 -0.92 -8.58 4.38
CA TYR A 22 -0.11 -9.11 5.48
C TYR A 22 -0.87 -10.17 6.31
N HIS A 23 -2.21 -10.08 6.27
CA HIS A 23 -3.14 -11.06 6.82
C HIS A 23 -3.95 -11.68 5.69
N PRO A 24 -3.39 -12.67 4.98
CA PRO A 24 -4.04 -13.31 3.84
C PRO A 24 -5.07 -14.38 4.24
N GLU A 25 -5.13 -14.79 5.51
CA GLU A 25 -6.02 -15.84 5.97
C GLU A 25 -7.50 -15.47 5.77
N PRO A 26 -8.38 -16.45 5.44
CA PRO A 26 -9.81 -16.21 5.37
C PRO A 26 -10.34 -15.74 6.73
N ARG A 27 -11.29 -14.82 6.70
CA ARG A 27 -11.96 -14.32 7.91
C ARG A 27 -13.26 -15.09 8.13
N ALA A 28 -14.04 -14.65 9.12
CA ALA A 28 -15.36 -15.24 9.41
C ALA A 28 -16.30 -15.23 8.18
N GLU A 29 -16.12 -14.27 7.27
CA GLU A 29 -16.89 -14.17 6.01
C GLU A 29 -16.31 -15.05 4.88
N GLY A 30 -15.25 -15.82 5.14
CA GLY A 30 -14.52 -16.59 4.15
C GLY A 30 -13.33 -15.84 3.52
N PRO A 31 -12.75 -16.40 2.45
CA PRO A 31 -11.63 -15.78 1.74
C PRO A 31 -12.07 -14.57 0.93
N VAL A 32 -11.15 -13.67 0.60
CA VAL A 32 -11.44 -12.53 -0.30
C VAL A 32 -11.87 -13.04 -1.68
N GLU A 33 -12.93 -12.48 -2.23
CA GLU A 33 -13.51 -12.83 -3.52
C GLU A 33 -13.51 -11.65 -4.48
N ILE A 34 -13.53 -11.95 -5.77
CA ILE A 34 -13.78 -10.93 -6.80
C ILE A 34 -15.21 -10.43 -6.64
N GLY A 35 -15.40 -9.12 -6.78
CA GLY A 35 -16.67 -8.46 -6.50
C GLY A 35 -16.80 -8.01 -5.04
N ASP A 36 -15.86 -8.32 -4.16
CA ASP A 36 -15.88 -7.78 -2.81
C ASP A 36 -15.72 -6.26 -2.82
N VAL A 37 -16.63 -5.56 -2.15
CA VAL A 37 -16.48 -4.16 -1.79
C VAL A 37 -16.05 -4.10 -0.34
N GLY A 38 -14.99 -3.35 -0.08
CA GLY A 38 -14.39 -3.31 1.24
C GLY A 38 -13.25 -2.32 1.36
N TYR A 39 -12.43 -2.51 2.39
CA TYR A 39 -11.29 -1.65 2.70
C TYR A 39 -10.20 -2.47 3.37
N ILE A 40 -8.99 -1.92 3.45
CA ILE A 40 -7.87 -2.57 4.14
C ILE A 40 -7.72 -1.96 5.53
N LYS A 41 -7.65 -2.82 6.54
CA LYS A 41 -7.37 -2.43 7.92
C LYS A 41 -6.41 -3.42 8.54
N ASP A 42 -5.35 -2.92 9.16
CA ASP A 42 -4.31 -3.71 9.83
C ASP A 42 -3.69 -4.78 8.92
N GLY A 43 -3.50 -4.48 7.63
CA GLY A 43 -2.94 -5.41 6.65
C GLY A 43 -3.87 -6.52 6.17
N ALA A 44 -5.15 -6.48 6.55
CA ALA A 44 -6.18 -7.41 6.10
C ALA A 44 -7.24 -6.69 5.27
N PHE A 45 -7.81 -7.39 4.29
CA PHE A 45 -9.03 -6.92 3.63
C PHE A 45 -10.25 -7.16 4.53
N ARG A 46 -11.14 -6.18 4.59
CA ARG A 46 -12.42 -6.20 5.33
C ARG A 46 -13.54 -6.04 4.31
N ARG A 47 -14.32 -7.10 4.10
CA ARG A 47 -15.49 -7.07 3.21
C ARG A 47 -16.62 -6.33 3.91
N LEU A 48 -17.28 -5.44 3.16
CA LEU A 48 -18.56 -4.86 3.54
C LEU A 48 -19.69 -5.69 2.93
N PHE A 49 -19.61 -5.97 1.63
CA PHE A 49 -20.56 -6.79 0.88
C PHE A 49 -19.89 -7.26 -0.43
N ASN A 50 -20.52 -8.17 -1.18
CA ASN A 50 -20.05 -8.58 -2.51
C ASN A 50 -21.05 -8.19 -3.59
N VAL A 51 -20.62 -7.46 -4.61
CA VAL A 51 -21.51 -6.90 -5.65
C VAL A 51 -22.10 -7.97 -6.57
N SER A 52 -21.47 -9.13 -6.65
CA SER A 52 -21.88 -10.22 -7.55
C SER A 52 -22.85 -11.22 -6.93
N ARG A 53 -23.12 -11.07 -5.63
CA ARG A 53 -23.92 -12.01 -4.83
C ARG A 53 -25.29 -11.39 -4.57
N PRO A 54 -26.36 -12.21 -4.54
CA PRO A 54 -27.69 -11.68 -4.26
C PRO A 54 -27.77 -11.13 -2.82
N PRO A 55 -28.72 -10.23 -2.52
CA PRO A 55 -28.81 -9.58 -1.21
C PRO A 55 -29.01 -10.53 -0.02
N ASP A 56 -29.60 -11.70 -0.27
CA ASP A 56 -29.89 -12.75 0.70
C ASP A 56 -28.76 -13.79 0.84
N ASP A 57 -27.66 -13.63 0.10
CA ASP A 57 -26.51 -14.53 0.20
C ASP A 57 -25.85 -14.42 1.59
N PRO A 58 -25.46 -15.54 2.24
CA PRO A 58 -24.78 -15.53 3.54
C PRO A 58 -23.51 -14.67 3.60
N VAL A 59 -22.87 -14.40 2.47
CA VAL A 59 -21.71 -13.50 2.38
C VAL A 59 -22.05 -12.04 2.66
N GLN A 60 -23.32 -11.62 2.48
CA GLN A 60 -23.83 -10.27 2.76
C GLN A 60 -24.11 -10.10 4.26
N ARG A 61 -23.11 -10.38 5.10
CA ARG A 61 -23.26 -10.40 6.56
C ARG A 61 -23.78 -9.09 7.16
N PHE A 62 -23.43 -7.97 6.54
CA PHE A 62 -23.86 -6.63 6.96
C PHE A 62 -25.08 -6.12 6.18
N GLY A 63 -25.68 -6.97 5.34
CA GLY A 63 -26.63 -6.56 4.31
C GLY A 63 -25.91 -5.96 3.10
N VAL A 64 -26.65 -5.14 2.35
CA VAL A 64 -26.18 -4.43 1.16
C VAL A 64 -26.70 -2.98 1.21
N PRO A 65 -26.11 -2.03 0.45
CA PRO A 65 -26.65 -0.68 0.34
C PRO A 65 -28.09 -0.65 -0.20
N ASP A 66 -28.88 0.38 0.14
CA ASP A 66 -30.30 0.48 -0.24
C ASP A 66 -30.55 0.48 -1.76
N ASP A 67 -29.64 1.07 -2.53
CA ASP A 67 -29.69 1.14 -3.99
C ASP A 67 -29.00 -0.07 -4.67
N PHE A 68 -28.74 -1.14 -3.92
CA PHE A 68 -27.97 -2.27 -4.41
C PHE A 68 -28.58 -2.90 -5.67
N VAL A 69 -27.75 -2.97 -6.70
CA VAL A 69 -28.06 -3.70 -7.94
C VAL A 69 -26.99 -4.77 -8.13
N GLN A 70 -27.38 -6.04 -8.14
CA GLN A 70 -26.41 -7.13 -8.32
C GLN A 70 -25.67 -7.00 -9.66
N LEU A 71 -24.34 -7.03 -9.60
CA LEU A 71 -23.47 -6.95 -10.75
C LEU A 71 -23.16 -8.34 -11.30
N ASN A 72 -23.55 -8.60 -12.55
CA ASN A 72 -23.00 -9.72 -13.29
C ASN A 72 -21.55 -9.42 -13.71
N LEU A 73 -20.58 -10.08 -13.05
CA LEU A 73 -19.14 -9.95 -13.33
C LEU A 73 -18.75 -10.43 -14.74
N GLY A 74 -19.59 -11.26 -15.37
CA GLY A 74 -19.32 -11.86 -16.67
C GLY A 74 -18.25 -12.95 -16.60
N ALA A 75 -17.46 -13.06 -17.67
CA ALA A 75 -16.36 -14.03 -17.72
C ALA A 75 -15.23 -13.66 -16.74
N MET A 76 -14.65 -14.70 -16.15
CA MET A 76 -13.50 -14.60 -15.26
C MET A 76 -12.38 -15.46 -15.81
N ASP A 77 -11.18 -14.90 -15.85
CA ASP A 77 -9.98 -15.68 -16.17
C ASP A 77 -9.45 -16.33 -14.90
N ARG A 78 -9.08 -17.60 -15.02
CA ARG A 78 -8.44 -18.38 -13.96
C ARG A 78 -7.12 -18.90 -14.47
N PHE A 79 -6.10 -18.69 -13.66
CA PHE A 79 -4.75 -19.13 -13.91
C PHE A 79 -4.32 -19.93 -12.70
N ASP A 80 -4.23 -21.25 -12.87
CA ASP A 80 -3.67 -22.14 -11.87
C ASP A 80 -2.15 -22.15 -11.98
N ALA A 81 -1.45 -22.35 -10.86
CA ALA A 81 0.02 -22.43 -10.82
C ALA A 81 0.75 -21.23 -11.47
N VAL A 82 0.25 -20.00 -11.25
CA VAL A 82 0.84 -18.76 -11.80
C VAL A 82 2.25 -18.51 -11.28
N LEU A 83 2.51 -18.96 -10.05
CA LEU A 83 3.83 -18.99 -9.48
C LEU A 83 4.09 -20.31 -8.78
N GLU A 84 5.30 -20.81 -9.02
CA GLU A 84 5.86 -21.89 -8.24
C GLU A 84 6.16 -21.45 -6.80
N PRO A 85 6.23 -22.40 -5.86
CA PRO A 85 6.63 -22.11 -4.50
C PRO A 85 8.03 -21.48 -4.43
N GLY A 86 8.24 -20.59 -3.47
CA GLY A 86 9.50 -19.88 -3.31
C GLY A 86 9.35 -18.43 -2.83
N PRO A 87 10.47 -17.70 -2.72
CA PRO A 87 10.48 -16.37 -2.14
C PRO A 87 10.05 -15.28 -3.13
N LEU A 88 9.21 -14.39 -2.64
CA LEU A 88 8.91 -13.08 -3.20
C LEU A 88 9.38 -12.04 -2.20
N HIS A 89 10.19 -11.08 -2.62
CA HIS A 89 10.82 -10.16 -1.68
C HIS A 89 10.99 -8.75 -2.25
N SER A 90 11.24 -7.78 -1.38
CA SER A 90 11.55 -6.41 -1.79
C SER A 90 12.83 -6.34 -2.61
N ARG A 91 12.98 -5.29 -3.44
CA ARG A 91 14.19 -5.07 -4.26
C ARG A 91 15.47 -4.91 -3.43
N THR A 92 15.32 -4.58 -2.15
CA THR A 92 16.39 -4.39 -1.18
C THR A 92 16.93 -5.70 -0.60
N ILE A 93 16.32 -6.83 -0.96
CA ILE A 93 16.68 -8.17 -0.50
C ILE A 93 17.28 -8.94 -1.68
N SER A 94 18.36 -9.64 -1.42
CA SER A 94 18.99 -10.59 -2.34
C SER A 94 18.99 -11.98 -1.73
N THR A 95 18.65 -12.99 -2.53
CA THR A 95 18.78 -14.40 -2.14
C THR A 95 20.24 -14.82 -2.34
N ILE A 96 20.91 -15.23 -1.27
CA ILE A 96 22.34 -15.58 -1.26
C ILE A 96 22.53 -17.07 -1.54
N SER A 97 21.67 -17.92 -0.97
CA SER A 97 21.70 -19.36 -1.22
C SER A 97 20.31 -19.95 -1.10
N THR A 98 20.12 -21.02 -1.86
CA THR A 98 18.88 -21.77 -1.97
C THR A 98 19.25 -23.24 -2.01
N GLU A 99 18.81 -23.98 -1.01
CA GLU A 99 18.90 -25.44 -0.98
C GLU A 99 17.48 -25.93 -1.15
N VAL A 100 17.08 -26.31 -2.36
CA VAL A 100 15.74 -26.84 -2.62
C VAL A 100 15.93 -28.27 -3.09
N GLY A 101 15.09 -29.17 -2.57
CA GLY A 101 15.01 -30.55 -3.03
C GLY A 101 14.40 -30.64 -4.45
N THR A 102 13.67 -31.70 -4.72
CA THR A 102 12.97 -31.85 -6.01
C THR A 102 11.89 -30.79 -6.20
N PRO A 103 11.77 -30.18 -7.41
CA PRO A 103 10.67 -29.28 -7.74
C PRO A 103 9.30 -29.94 -7.58
N GLY A 104 8.29 -29.18 -7.16
CA GLY A 104 6.92 -29.66 -7.00
C GLY A 104 5.97 -28.54 -6.59
N GLU A 105 4.68 -28.88 -6.47
CA GLU A 105 3.60 -27.93 -6.14
C GLU A 105 3.70 -27.37 -4.71
N ILE A 106 4.52 -28.00 -3.87
CA ILE A 106 4.75 -27.69 -2.46
C ILE A 106 6.26 -27.59 -2.23
N LEU A 107 6.72 -26.62 -1.42
CA LEU A 107 8.13 -26.57 -1.02
C LEU A 107 8.51 -27.81 -0.18
N PRO A 108 9.60 -28.53 -0.53
CA PRO A 108 10.13 -29.63 0.28
C PRO A 108 10.46 -29.21 1.72
N ALA A 109 10.39 -30.15 2.67
CA ALA A 109 10.67 -29.85 4.07
C ALA A 109 12.11 -29.42 4.33
N GLU A 110 13.02 -29.92 3.50
CA GLU A 110 14.44 -29.68 3.54
C GLU A 110 14.80 -28.33 2.90
N ALA A 111 13.84 -27.65 2.27
CA ALA A 111 14.13 -26.44 1.54
C ALA A 111 14.58 -25.32 2.49
N SER A 112 15.75 -24.74 2.19
CA SER A 112 16.38 -23.67 2.95
C SER A 112 16.73 -22.48 2.04
N PHE A 113 16.50 -21.27 2.54
CA PHE A 113 16.75 -20.04 1.81
C PHE A 113 17.47 -19.06 2.71
N HIS A 114 18.54 -18.46 2.19
CA HIS A 114 19.30 -17.41 2.88
C HIS A 114 19.18 -16.11 2.11
N PHE A 115 18.85 -15.05 2.83
CA PHE A 115 18.63 -13.72 2.30
C PHE A 115 19.62 -12.76 2.95
N SER A 116 20.08 -11.78 2.18
CA SER A 116 20.68 -10.56 2.71
C SER A 116 19.81 -9.38 2.35
N CYS A 117 19.84 -8.38 3.21
CA CYS A 117 19.22 -7.10 2.97
C CYS A 117 20.28 -6.00 3.02
N SER A 118 20.16 -5.01 2.13
CA SER A 118 20.99 -3.80 2.07
C SER A 118 20.28 -2.50 2.48
N SER A 119 19.10 -2.60 3.11
CA SER A 119 18.23 -1.49 3.51
C SER A 119 17.79 -1.56 4.98
N LYS A 120 17.28 -0.44 5.49
CA LYS A 120 16.65 -0.34 6.81
C LYS A 120 15.30 -1.07 6.89
N ARG A 121 14.65 -1.31 5.75
CA ARG A 121 13.35 -1.97 5.65
C ARG A 121 13.28 -2.93 4.47
N GLY A 122 12.43 -3.93 4.64
CA GLY A 122 12.04 -4.85 3.59
C GLY A 122 11.14 -5.94 4.11
N ALA A 123 10.70 -6.75 3.15
CA ALA A 123 9.70 -7.77 3.37
C ALA A 123 9.97 -8.97 2.47
N ILE A 124 9.67 -10.14 3.00
CA ILE A 124 9.69 -11.41 2.28
C ILE A 124 8.33 -12.05 2.47
N LEU A 125 7.74 -12.51 1.36
CA LEU A 125 6.65 -13.47 1.30
C LEU A 125 7.22 -14.75 0.70
N MET A 126 7.31 -15.81 1.50
CA MET A 126 7.60 -17.15 1.03
C MET A 126 6.29 -17.86 0.70
N LEU A 127 6.13 -18.24 -0.57
CA LEU A 127 5.07 -19.14 -0.99
C LEU A 127 5.51 -20.58 -0.69
N GLU A 128 4.77 -21.30 0.16
CA GLU A 128 5.06 -22.71 0.45
C GLU A 128 4.30 -23.65 -0.49
N THR A 129 3.30 -23.14 -1.19
CA THR A 129 2.52 -23.82 -2.24
C THR A 129 2.41 -22.94 -3.47
N GLN A 130 2.03 -23.52 -4.60
CA GLN A 130 1.72 -22.75 -5.81
C GLN A 130 0.68 -21.65 -5.54
N MET A 131 0.76 -20.59 -6.33
CA MET A 131 -0.17 -19.48 -6.26
C MET A 131 -1.10 -19.49 -7.46
N ASN A 132 -2.41 -19.50 -7.21
CA ASN A 132 -3.43 -19.38 -8.24
C ASN A 132 -3.91 -17.93 -8.32
N ARG A 133 -4.33 -17.50 -9.51
CA ARG A 133 -4.87 -16.15 -9.75
C ARG A 133 -6.21 -16.25 -10.44
N ALA A 134 -7.16 -15.46 -10.00
CA ALA A 134 -8.40 -15.21 -10.73
C ALA A 134 -8.54 -13.71 -11.00
N GLU A 135 -9.07 -13.33 -12.16
CA GLU A 135 -9.29 -11.95 -12.59
C GLU A 135 -10.64 -11.78 -13.30
N ALA A 136 -11.33 -10.67 -13.07
CA ALA A 136 -12.52 -10.30 -13.84
C ALA A 136 -12.14 -9.62 -15.17
N VAL A 137 -12.69 -10.11 -16.27
CA VAL A 137 -12.32 -9.63 -17.63
C VAL A 137 -12.98 -8.28 -17.96
N GLN A 138 -14.20 -8.05 -17.47
CA GLN A 138 -15.04 -6.90 -17.88
C GLN A 138 -14.71 -5.59 -17.15
N SER A 139 -13.47 -5.12 -17.29
CA SER A 139 -12.96 -3.90 -16.64
C SER A 139 -13.87 -2.66 -16.79
N ARG A 140 -14.37 -2.37 -17.99
CA ARG A 140 -15.25 -1.20 -18.23
C ARG A 140 -16.58 -1.26 -17.48
N ARG A 141 -17.16 -2.46 -17.38
CA ARG A 141 -18.44 -2.65 -16.68
C ARG A 141 -18.26 -2.46 -15.18
N LEU A 142 -17.18 -3.02 -14.63
CA LEU A 142 -16.78 -2.83 -13.24
C LEU A 142 -16.54 -1.35 -12.92
N GLU A 143 -15.79 -0.66 -13.78
CA GLU A 143 -15.51 0.77 -13.63
C GLU A 143 -16.78 1.62 -13.62
N ALA A 144 -17.67 1.42 -14.59
CA ALA A 144 -18.95 2.15 -14.65
C ALA A 144 -19.80 1.88 -13.40
N TYR A 145 -19.83 0.63 -12.93
CA TYR A 145 -20.56 0.24 -11.73
C TYR A 145 -19.99 0.89 -10.46
N VAL A 146 -18.66 0.94 -10.31
CA VAL A 146 -18.00 1.67 -9.20
C VAL A 146 -18.37 3.14 -9.24
N ILE A 147 -18.28 3.80 -10.41
CA ILE A 147 -18.60 5.22 -10.55
C ILE A 147 -20.05 5.50 -10.13
N GLN A 148 -20.98 4.65 -10.58
CA GLN A 148 -22.40 4.81 -10.31
C GLN A 148 -22.74 4.66 -8.82
N HIS A 149 -22.14 3.69 -8.11
CA HIS A 149 -22.58 3.32 -6.77
C HIS A 149 -21.62 3.70 -5.63
N CYS A 150 -20.41 4.20 -5.92
CA CYS A 150 -19.41 4.47 -4.89
C CYS A 150 -19.87 5.42 -3.77
N ARG A 151 -20.73 6.40 -4.08
CA ARG A 151 -21.34 7.28 -3.07
C ARG A 151 -22.23 6.52 -2.10
N SER A 152 -23.07 5.62 -2.61
CA SER A 152 -23.93 4.77 -1.80
C SER A 152 -23.11 3.82 -0.92
N TRP A 153 -22.04 3.22 -1.46
CA TRP A 153 -21.17 2.32 -0.68
C TRP A 153 -20.51 3.02 0.50
N HIS A 154 -20.13 4.29 0.32
CA HIS A 154 -19.58 5.10 1.42
C HIS A 154 -20.64 5.45 2.47
N GLY A 155 -21.86 5.78 2.03
CA GLY A 155 -23.01 5.94 2.93
C GLY A 155 -23.26 4.68 3.75
N PHE A 156 -23.35 3.52 3.10
CA PHE A 156 -23.53 2.22 3.73
C PHE A 156 -22.43 1.90 4.77
N ALA A 157 -21.16 2.17 4.45
CA ALA A 157 -20.08 1.99 5.41
C ALA A 157 -20.28 2.86 6.67
N ARG A 158 -20.69 4.12 6.51
CA ARG A 158 -20.99 5.01 7.64
C ARG A 158 -22.19 4.52 8.45
N ASP A 159 -23.22 4.00 7.80
CA ASP A 159 -24.43 3.50 8.47
C ASP A 159 -24.13 2.23 9.29
N LEU A 160 -23.07 1.50 8.92
CA LEU A 160 -22.48 0.41 9.71
C LEU A 160 -21.51 0.89 10.82
N ASP A 161 -21.42 2.19 11.08
CA ASP A 161 -20.47 2.82 12.02
C ASP A 161 -18.98 2.59 11.63
N ILE A 162 -18.72 2.42 10.33
CA ILE A 162 -17.36 2.24 9.79
C ILE A 162 -16.90 3.57 9.18
N HIS A 163 -16.11 4.31 9.95
CA HIS A 163 -15.54 5.58 9.52
C HIS A 163 -14.27 5.39 8.67
N ILE A 164 -14.46 5.26 7.37
CA ILE A 164 -13.38 5.21 6.37
C ILE A 164 -13.48 6.38 5.40
N GLY A 165 -12.33 6.78 4.84
CA GLY A 165 -12.30 7.76 3.77
C GLY A 165 -12.84 7.17 2.47
N PHE A 166 -13.32 8.03 1.58
CA PHE A 166 -13.77 7.60 0.24
C PHE A 166 -12.65 6.84 -0.50
N GLY A 167 -11.40 7.33 -0.38
CA GLY A 167 -10.18 6.75 -0.95
C GLY A 167 -9.82 5.34 -0.46
N ASP A 168 -10.42 4.89 0.65
CA ASP A 168 -10.15 3.60 1.26
C ASP A 168 -11.07 2.50 0.73
N LEU A 169 -12.18 2.86 0.08
CA LEU A 169 -13.10 1.92 -0.53
C LEU A 169 -12.49 1.28 -1.78
N MET A 170 -12.62 -0.04 -1.84
CA MET A 170 -12.01 -0.91 -2.83
C MET A 170 -13.07 -1.87 -3.38
N LEU A 171 -13.16 -2.00 -4.71
CA LEU A 171 -13.84 -3.12 -5.37
C LEU A 171 -12.79 -4.09 -5.89
N VAL A 172 -12.75 -5.31 -5.35
CA VAL A 172 -11.79 -6.35 -5.72
C VAL A 172 -12.10 -6.91 -7.12
N THR A 173 -11.10 -6.90 -7.99
CA THR A 173 -11.20 -7.37 -9.38
C THR A 173 -10.28 -8.55 -9.69
N GLU A 174 -9.25 -8.76 -8.87
CA GLU A 174 -8.31 -9.87 -8.99
C GLU A 174 -7.90 -10.35 -7.61
N CYS A 175 -7.79 -11.67 -7.45
CA CYS A 175 -7.24 -12.29 -6.25
C CYS A 175 -6.11 -13.24 -6.64
N SER A 176 -4.96 -13.14 -5.97
CA SER A 176 -3.93 -14.17 -5.97
C SER A 176 -3.97 -14.93 -4.64
N LYS A 177 -4.16 -16.24 -4.70
CA LYS A 177 -4.37 -17.10 -3.54
C LYS A 177 -3.38 -18.25 -3.50
N THR A 178 -3.06 -18.69 -2.29
CA THR A 178 -2.23 -19.87 -2.03
C THR A 178 -2.78 -20.61 -0.81
N ALA A 179 -2.29 -21.81 -0.53
CA ALA A 179 -2.71 -22.60 0.62
C ALA A 179 -1.78 -22.43 1.83
N ALA A 180 -0.47 -22.30 1.58
CA ALA A 180 0.53 -22.15 2.62
C ALA A 180 1.55 -21.07 2.28
N TRP A 181 1.94 -20.30 3.31
CA TRP A 181 2.83 -19.16 3.16
C TRP A 181 3.53 -18.83 4.47
N SER A 182 4.66 -18.17 4.36
CA SER A 182 5.39 -17.55 5.47
C SER A 182 5.79 -16.13 5.08
N SER A 183 5.88 -15.22 6.05
CA SER A 183 6.34 -13.86 5.80
C SER A 183 7.28 -13.38 6.89
N ALA A 184 8.19 -12.50 6.49
CA ALA A 184 9.05 -11.76 7.41
C ALA A 184 9.06 -10.30 7.00
N VAL A 185 8.96 -9.42 7.99
CA VAL A 185 9.13 -7.98 7.86
C VAL A 185 10.24 -7.57 8.80
N TYR A 186 11.14 -6.74 8.31
CA TYR A 186 12.18 -6.17 9.14
C TYR A 186 12.17 -4.66 9.07
N SER A 187 12.51 -4.06 10.20
CA SER A 187 12.74 -2.63 10.33
C SER A 187 13.91 -2.42 11.27
N ASN A 188 15.04 -1.95 10.75
CA ASN A 188 16.27 -1.77 11.50
C ASN A 188 16.96 -0.45 11.15
N ASN A 189 17.83 0.01 12.06
CA ASN A 189 18.75 1.12 11.79
C ASN A 189 20.01 0.67 11.04
N SER A 190 20.36 -0.62 11.11
CA SER A 190 21.40 -1.22 10.26
C SER A 190 20.87 -1.44 8.84
N THR A 191 21.75 -1.27 7.86
CA THR A 191 21.47 -1.51 6.44
C THR A 191 21.83 -2.93 6.01
N GLU A 192 22.64 -3.67 6.77
CA GLU A 192 23.10 -5.00 6.38
C GLU A 192 22.78 -6.04 7.46
N PHE A 193 22.07 -7.10 7.06
CA PHE A 193 21.82 -8.29 7.88
C PHE A 193 21.38 -9.47 7.00
N GLY A 194 21.47 -10.68 7.57
CA GLY A 194 21.03 -11.92 6.94
C GLY A 194 19.77 -12.50 7.59
N LEU A 195 18.94 -13.15 6.78
CA LEU A 195 17.82 -13.99 7.23
C LEU A 195 17.97 -15.37 6.65
N SER A 196 17.65 -16.40 7.43
CA SER A 196 17.44 -17.74 6.92
C SER A 196 16.00 -18.16 7.11
N PHE A 197 15.50 -18.97 6.18
CA PHE A 197 14.21 -19.62 6.23
C PHE A 197 14.41 -21.10 5.91
N SER A 198 13.85 -21.98 6.73
CA SER A 198 13.77 -23.40 6.44
C SER A 198 12.32 -23.82 6.53
N VAL A 199 11.83 -24.59 5.57
CA VAL A 199 10.43 -24.99 5.53
C VAL A 199 10.07 -25.75 6.81
N GLY A 200 9.01 -25.30 7.49
CA GLY A 200 8.61 -25.86 8.79
C GLY A 200 9.17 -25.11 10.00
N MET A 201 10.24 -24.33 9.84
CA MET A 201 10.81 -23.46 10.87
C MET A 201 10.47 -21.99 10.59
N PRO A 202 10.34 -21.14 11.62
CA PRO A 202 10.20 -19.70 11.41
C PRO A 202 11.48 -19.12 10.80
N PHE A 203 11.38 -17.98 10.12
CA PHE A 203 12.56 -17.21 9.71
C PHE A 203 13.49 -16.98 10.92
N THR A 204 14.80 -17.12 10.75
CA THR A 204 15.78 -16.77 11.79
C THR A 204 16.77 -15.74 11.27
N THR A 205 17.31 -14.94 12.17
CA THR A 205 18.35 -13.96 11.82
C THR A 205 19.69 -14.66 11.79
N ALA A 206 20.34 -14.67 10.63
CA ALA A 206 21.68 -15.23 10.46
C ALA A 206 22.67 -14.08 10.28
N GLY A 207 23.77 -14.09 11.04
CA GLY A 207 24.88 -13.18 10.76
C GLY A 207 25.45 -13.53 9.39
N VAL A 208 25.48 -12.58 8.46
CA VAL A 208 26.21 -12.76 7.20
C VAL A 208 27.68 -12.98 7.58
N ALA A 209 28.27 -14.08 7.13
CA ALA A 209 29.66 -14.38 7.41
C ALA A 209 30.53 -13.17 7.03
N ALA A 210 31.29 -12.66 8.00
CA ALA A 210 32.18 -11.51 7.94
C ALA A 210 31.53 -10.11 7.85
N SER A 211 30.99 -9.60 8.95
CA SER A 211 31.72 -8.63 9.80
C SER A 211 30.78 -7.90 10.77
N ARG A 212 31.21 -7.88 12.05
CA ARG A 212 30.76 -6.99 13.14
C ARG A 212 29.32 -7.15 13.65
N SER A 213 29.26 -7.76 14.85
CA SER A 213 28.18 -7.70 15.85
C SER A 213 26.79 -8.20 15.41
N LEU A 214 26.51 -9.45 15.76
CA LEU A 214 25.16 -10.03 15.83
C LEU A 214 24.19 -9.23 16.75
N GLU A 215 24.70 -8.29 17.55
CA GLU A 215 23.97 -7.53 18.57
C GLU A 215 23.07 -6.39 18.05
N LYS A 216 22.96 -6.15 16.74
CA LYS A 216 22.14 -5.04 16.20
C LYS A 216 21.21 -5.44 15.07
N ILE A 217 20.59 -6.61 15.15
CA ILE A 217 19.44 -6.93 14.29
C ILE A 217 18.18 -6.40 14.98
N GLY A 218 17.54 -5.41 14.36
CA GLY A 218 16.27 -4.84 14.82
C GLY A 218 15.14 -5.87 14.82
N PRO A 219 13.95 -5.52 15.34
CA PRO A 219 12.84 -6.46 15.42
C PRO A 219 12.49 -7.00 14.02
N VAL A 220 12.44 -8.33 13.92
CA VAL A 220 11.93 -9.06 12.75
C VAL A 220 10.58 -9.65 13.14
N GLU A 221 9.51 -9.12 12.54
CA GLU A 221 8.15 -9.64 12.71
C GLU A 221 7.90 -10.73 11.68
N ARG A 222 7.38 -11.87 12.14
CA ARG A 222 7.24 -13.08 11.35
C ARG A 222 5.83 -13.63 11.46
N ARG A 223 5.31 -14.14 10.36
CA ARG A 223 4.01 -14.81 10.28
C ARG A 223 4.09 -16.01 9.37
N ARG A 224 3.15 -16.94 9.54
CA ARG A 224 2.97 -18.09 8.64
C ARG A 224 1.55 -18.60 8.72
N SER A 225 1.12 -19.34 7.71
CA SER A 225 -0.13 -20.10 7.74
C SER A 225 -0.13 -21.10 8.91
N GLN A 226 -1.28 -21.28 9.55
CA GLN A 226 -1.44 -22.22 10.67
C GLN A 226 -1.24 -23.67 10.24
N LYS A 227 -1.70 -24.02 9.04
CA LYS A 227 -1.53 -25.34 8.45
C LYS A 227 -0.33 -25.34 7.52
N ARG A 228 0.46 -26.41 7.64
CA ARG A 228 1.56 -26.71 6.71
C ARG A 228 1.01 -27.57 5.58
N ALA A 229 1.36 -27.25 4.34
CA ALA A 229 1.14 -28.16 3.23
C ALA A 229 2.05 -29.38 3.40
N LYS A 230 1.45 -30.58 3.42
CA LYS A 230 2.16 -31.85 3.43
C LYS A 230 1.76 -32.61 2.17
N ASP A 231 2.73 -33.27 1.56
CA ASP A 231 2.59 -34.00 0.29
C ASP A 231 1.58 -35.17 0.36
N HIS A 232 1.28 -35.68 1.57
CA HIS A 232 0.41 -36.84 1.78
C HIS A 232 -0.97 -36.53 2.39
N ASP A 233 -1.29 -35.27 2.68
CA ASP A 233 -2.61 -34.89 3.24
C ASP A 233 -3.57 -34.44 2.13
N ARG A 234 -4.88 -34.34 2.45
CA ARG A 234 -5.87 -33.71 1.54
C ARG A 234 -5.32 -32.36 1.07
N PRO A 235 -5.49 -32.00 -0.23
CA PRO A 235 -5.03 -30.71 -0.74
C PRO A 235 -5.57 -29.58 0.13
N LEU A 236 -4.66 -28.77 0.67
CA LEU A 236 -5.07 -27.60 1.44
C LEU A 236 -5.83 -26.65 0.49
N PRO A 237 -6.91 -26.01 0.95
CA PRO A 237 -7.64 -25.06 0.13
C PRO A 237 -6.74 -23.86 -0.21
N ASN A 238 -6.78 -23.43 -1.48
CA ASN A 238 -6.15 -22.18 -1.93
C ASN A 238 -7.03 -20.97 -1.55
N ASP A 239 -7.21 -20.75 -0.25
CA ASP A 239 -8.10 -19.74 0.31
C ASP A 239 -7.38 -18.58 1.01
N HIS A 240 -6.03 -18.62 1.11
CA HIS A 240 -5.26 -17.49 1.64
C HIS A 240 -4.93 -16.49 0.53
N THR A 241 -5.50 -15.28 0.59
CA THR A 241 -5.32 -14.23 -0.43
C THR A 241 -4.08 -13.38 -0.14
N VAL A 242 -3.00 -13.61 -0.87
CA VAL A 242 -1.71 -12.91 -0.68
C VAL A 242 -1.61 -11.58 -1.44
N PHE A 243 -2.29 -11.45 -2.57
CA PHE A 243 -2.40 -10.18 -3.31
C PHE A 243 -3.82 -9.97 -3.83
N ILE A 244 -4.22 -8.69 -3.89
CA ILE A 244 -5.47 -8.27 -4.54
C ILE A 244 -5.20 -7.13 -5.52
N LYS A 245 -5.92 -7.11 -6.65
CA LYS A 245 -6.12 -5.87 -7.41
C LYS A 245 -7.55 -5.40 -7.21
N ALA A 246 -7.71 -4.10 -7.13
CA ALA A 246 -9.00 -3.48 -6.89
C ALA A 246 -9.08 -2.09 -7.50
N TYR A 247 -10.28 -1.70 -7.90
CA TYR A 247 -10.59 -0.29 -8.13
C TYR A 247 -10.67 0.43 -6.80
N ARG A 248 -9.95 1.54 -6.67
CA ARG A 248 -9.98 2.44 -5.51
C ARG A 248 -10.78 3.68 -5.81
N VAL A 249 -11.67 4.06 -4.90
CA VAL A 249 -12.55 5.20 -5.08
C VAL A 249 -11.85 6.49 -4.62
N GLY A 250 -11.04 7.11 -5.48
CA GLY A 250 -10.29 8.32 -5.10
C GLY A 250 -11.01 9.64 -5.41
N ILE A 251 -10.88 10.64 -4.54
CA ILE A 251 -11.17 12.04 -4.87
C ILE A 251 -9.94 12.64 -5.55
N ARG A 252 -10.13 13.38 -6.66
CA ARG A 252 -9.04 14.05 -7.43
C ARG A 252 -8.07 14.84 -6.54
N GLN A 253 -8.53 15.46 -5.46
CA GLN A 253 -7.67 16.21 -4.52
C GLN A 253 -6.53 15.39 -3.90
N MET A 254 -6.71 14.08 -3.66
CA MET A 254 -5.62 13.23 -3.13
C MET A 254 -4.53 13.00 -4.18
N TYR A 255 -4.91 12.88 -5.46
CA TYR A 255 -3.97 12.80 -6.57
C TYR A 255 -3.20 14.12 -6.77
N TYR A 256 -3.88 15.27 -6.67
CA TYR A 256 -3.21 16.58 -6.72
C TYR A 256 -2.25 16.78 -5.54
N ARG A 257 -2.60 16.38 -4.31
CA ARG A 257 -1.67 16.42 -3.17
C ARG A 257 -0.45 15.53 -3.37
N SER A 258 -0.64 14.34 -3.95
CA SER A 258 0.47 13.44 -4.29
C SER A 258 1.38 14.03 -5.38
N LEU A 259 0.81 14.59 -6.45
CA LEU A 259 1.57 15.28 -7.50
C LEU A 259 2.31 16.50 -6.96
N VAL A 260 1.66 17.34 -6.16
CA VAL A 260 2.31 18.49 -5.50
C VAL A 260 3.48 18.04 -4.62
N SER A 261 3.35 16.93 -3.89
CA SER A 261 4.44 16.35 -3.09
C SER A 261 5.61 15.83 -3.94
N LEU A 262 5.32 15.29 -5.13
CA LEU A 262 6.31 14.85 -6.11
C LEU A 262 7.06 16.05 -6.73
N PHE A 263 6.34 17.11 -7.11
CA PHE A 263 6.94 18.33 -7.67
C PHE A 263 7.72 19.13 -6.62
N THR A 264 7.26 19.18 -5.36
CA THR A 264 8.02 19.83 -4.28
C THR A 264 9.28 19.04 -3.91
N LYS A 265 9.23 17.70 -3.89
CA LYS A 265 10.45 16.88 -3.71
C LYS A 265 11.44 17.03 -4.88
N ALA A 266 10.96 17.06 -6.12
CA ALA A 266 11.82 17.27 -7.29
C ALA A 266 12.50 18.65 -7.29
N ARG A 267 11.81 19.68 -6.79
CA ARG A 267 12.34 21.05 -6.64
C ARG A 267 13.33 21.19 -5.49
N ALA A 268 13.15 20.42 -4.41
CA ALA A 268 14.10 20.35 -3.30
C ALA A 268 15.41 19.61 -3.67
N SER A 269 15.42 18.84 -4.76
CA SER A 269 16.60 18.14 -5.29
C SER A 269 17.31 18.87 -6.45
N GLY A 270 17.07 20.17 -6.64
CA GLY A 270 17.81 21.00 -7.61
C GLY A 270 19.29 21.18 -7.23
N PRO A 271 20.19 21.38 -8.21
CA PRO A 271 21.63 21.28 -8.00
C PRO A 271 22.16 22.39 -7.09
N ALA A 272 22.93 22.02 -6.07
CA ALA A 272 23.65 22.95 -5.22
C ALA A 272 24.69 23.72 -6.05
N GLU A 273 24.41 25.00 -6.30
CA GLU A 273 25.34 25.91 -6.95
C GLU A 273 26.53 26.18 -6.02
N ARG A 274 27.70 25.72 -6.45
CA ARG A 274 28.93 25.74 -5.69
C ARG A 274 29.58 27.11 -5.88
N ILE A 275 29.26 28.07 -5.01
CA ILE A 275 29.95 29.37 -4.99
C ILE A 275 31.37 29.12 -4.48
N ARG A 276 32.36 29.35 -5.36
CA ARG A 276 33.78 29.45 -5.01
C ARG A 276 34.02 30.85 -4.45
N GLU A 277 34.34 30.94 -3.16
CA GLU A 277 34.94 32.14 -2.58
C GLU A 277 36.46 32.07 -2.75
N ASP A 278 37.02 32.96 -3.56
CA ASP A 278 38.44 33.26 -3.60
C ASP A 278 38.72 34.57 -2.84
N ARG A 279 39.77 34.52 -2.03
CA ARG A 279 40.20 35.52 -1.05
C ARG A 279 40.78 36.80 -1.67
N SER A 280 40.47 37.95 -1.07
CA SER A 280 41.39 39.03 -0.65
C SER A 280 40.54 40.15 -0.03
N GLY A 281 40.91 40.93 0.99
CA GLY A 281 42.07 41.08 1.85
C GLY A 281 41.93 42.43 2.58
N SER A 282 42.32 42.49 3.87
CA SER A 282 42.49 43.71 4.71
C SER A 282 41.21 44.48 5.10
N SER A 283 41.10 45.20 6.23
CA SER A 283 41.82 45.29 7.50
C SER A 283 41.03 46.30 8.38
N GLN A 284 41.18 46.18 9.71
CA GLN A 284 40.97 47.22 10.74
C GLN A 284 39.54 47.69 11.12
N SER A 285 39.16 47.32 12.34
CA SER A 285 38.34 48.08 13.34
C SER A 285 39.16 49.25 13.93
N PRO A 286 38.63 50.24 14.70
CA PRO A 286 37.58 50.09 15.74
C PRO A 286 36.61 51.29 16.04
N SER A 287 35.64 51.01 16.94
CA SER A 287 34.96 51.94 17.90
C SER A 287 34.09 53.09 17.33
N SER A 288 33.00 53.61 17.91
CA SER A 288 32.31 53.46 19.21
C SER A 288 30.96 54.20 19.14
N SER A 289 29.95 53.65 19.84
CA SER A 289 28.86 54.31 20.60
C SER A 289 27.94 55.41 20.00
N ARG A 290 26.63 55.20 20.20
CA ARG A 290 25.68 56.05 21.00
C ARG A 290 24.39 56.46 20.26
N SER A 291 23.25 55.98 20.76
CA SER A 291 21.87 56.43 20.42
C SER A 291 21.55 57.80 21.05
N PRO A 292 20.50 58.55 20.61
CA PRO A 292 19.16 58.38 21.21
C PRO A 292 17.90 58.73 20.34
N SER A 293 16.77 58.13 20.75
CA SER A 293 15.31 58.42 20.74
C SER A 293 14.60 59.58 19.94
N PRO A 294 13.25 59.49 19.73
CA PRO A 294 12.43 60.19 18.71
C PRO A 294 11.61 61.40 19.29
N PRO A 295 10.68 62.10 18.59
CA PRO A 295 9.26 61.64 18.39
C PRO A 295 8.47 62.26 17.19
N SER A 296 7.17 61.93 17.09
CA SER A 296 5.99 62.73 16.61
C SER A 296 5.18 62.27 15.36
N THR A 297 3.91 61.93 15.62
CA THR A 297 2.68 61.98 14.78
C THR A 297 1.99 63.36 14.96
N PRO A 298 0.88 63.80 14.29
CA PRO A 298 -0.21 63.05 13.61
C PRO A 298 -0.85 63.70 12.32
N SER A 299 -1.96 63.07 11.85
CA SER A 299 -3.14 63.63 11.11
C SER A 299 -3.11 63.62 9.56
N ASP A 300 -3.90 62.77 8.89
CA ASP A 300 -5.24 63.00 8.25
C ASP A 300 -5.13 63.50 6.78
N THR A 301 -5.83 63.08 5.71
CA THR A 301 -6.92 62.13 5.41
C THR A 301 -6.98 61.95 3.86
N PHE A 302 -7.30 60.74 3.38
CA PHE A 302 -7.86 60.27 2.08
C PHE A 302 -7.72 61.08 0.77
N VAL A 303 -7.34 60.39 -0.33
CA VAL A 303 -8.20 60.05 -1.52
C VAL A 303 -7.54 58.92 -2.33
N VAL A 304 -8.17 57.74 -2.46
CA VAL A 304 -8.05 56.85 -3.64
C VAL A 304 -9.40 56.14 -3.82
N GLY A 305 -9.96 56.20 -5.03
CA GLY A 305 -10.97 55.24 -5.52
C GLY A 305 -10.46 54.58 -6.81
N PRO A 306 -11.26 53.78 -7.53
CA PRO A 306 -12.35 52.92 -7.06
C PRO A 306 -12.23 51.46 -7.57
N TYR A 307 -13.10 50.62 -7.00
CA TYR A 307 -13.79 49.45 -7.57
C TYR A 307 -13.45 48.04 -7.02
N GLU A 308 -14.56 47.37 -6.72
CA GLU A 308 -14.83 46.20 -5.88
C GLU A 308 -14.61 44.84 -6.58
N SER A 309 -14.89 43.77 -5.82
CA SER A 309 -15.15 42.37 -6.19
C SER A 309 -13.89 41.48 -6.35
N ASP A 310 -13.66 40.35 -5.65
CA ASP A 310 -14.59 39.39 -5.07
C ASP A 310 -13.97 38.57 -3.90
N PHE A 311 -14.76 38.45 -2.82
CA PHE A 311 -14.82 37.26 -1.96
C PHE A 311 -15.39 36.09 -2.79
N TYR A 312 -15.10 34.83 -2.41
CA TYR A 312 -15.69 33.55 -2.87
C TYR A 312 -14.74 32.50 -3.48
N ALA A 313 -13.43 32.53 -3.23
CA ALA A 313 -12.55 31.43 -3.67
C ALA A 313 -12.77 30.05 -2.96
N PRO A 314 -13.15 29.95 -1.67
CA PRO A 314 -13.32 28.63 -1.03
C PRO A 314 -14.66 27.96 -1.33
N ILE A 315 -15.71 28.76 -1.56
CA ILE A 315 -17.07 28.25 -1.82
C ILE A 315 -17.28 27.95 -3.31
N ALA A 316 -16.59 28.65 -4.22
CA ALA A 316 -16.58 28.30 -5.64
C ALA A 316 -15.91 26.92 -5.89
N LEU A 317 -14.93 26.54 -5.07
CA LEU A 317 -14.32 25.20 -5.16
C LEU A 317 -15.26 24.09 -4.69
N LEU A 318 -16.14 24.37 -3.72
CA LEU A 318 -17.22 23.48 -3.29
C LEU A 318 -18.39 23.46 -4.30
N ALA A 319 -18.67 24.58 -4.98
CA ALA A 319 -19.72 24.64 -6.00
C ALA A 319 -19.36 23.88 -7.29
N LEU A 320 -18.06 23.77 -7.61
CA LEU A 320 -17.55 22.88 -8.67
C LEU A 320 -17.60 21.39 -8.28
N GLU A 321 -17.89 21.04 -7.02
CA GLU A 321 -18.10 19.65 -6.58
C GLU A 321 -19.45 19.06 -7.04
N MET A 322 -20.29 19.87 -7.69
CA MET A 322 -21.58 19.48 -8.26
C MET A 322 -21.55 19.28 -9.79
N GLU A 323 -20.47 19.66 -10.50
CA GLU A 323 -20.24 19.25 -11.90
C GLU A 323 -19.54 17.88 -11.96
N VAL A 324 -20.37 16.91 -11.61
CA VAL A 324 -20.16 15.47 -11.51
C VAL A 324 -19.53 14.86 -12.78
N CYS A 325 -18.42 14.14 -12.59
CA CYS A 325 -18.01 12.92 -13.33
C CYS A 325 -17.37 12.96 -14.75
N SER A 326 -16.80 14.06 -15.25
CA SER A 326 -16.02 13.97 -16.51
C SER A 326 -14.52 13.84 -16.29
N SER A 327 -13.96 12.68 -16.70
CA SER A 327 -12.54 12.36 -16.95
C SER A 327 -11.73 11.73 -15.80
N ILE A 328 -11.99 10.46 -15.47
CA ILE A 328 -11.13 9.67 -14.57
C ILE A 328 -10.02 9.00 -15.39
N LEU A 329 -8.76 9.36 -15.12
CA LEU A 329 -7.58 8.89 -15.87
C LEU A 329 -7.04 7.57 -15.29
N LYS A 330 -6.88 6.60 -16.20
CA LYS A 330 -6.16 5.32 -16.08
C LYS A 330 -4.85 5.44 -15.29
N ILE A 331 -4.71 4.62 -14.24
CA ILE A 331 -3.40 4.15 -13.78
C ILE A 331 -3.40 2.63 -13.90
N ARG A 332 -2.84 2.13 -15.00
CA ARG A 332 -2.32 0.75 -15.05
C ARG A 332 -1.08 0.75 -14.17
N SER A 333 -1.12 0.08 -13.01
CA SER A 333 0.12 -0.24 -12.30
C SER A 333 0.81 -1.36 -13.09
N SER A 334 1.86 -0.97 -13.82
CA SER A 334 2.92 -1.86 -14.31
C SER A 334 3.51 -2.68 -13.19
#